data_AF-A0A316UP75-F1
#
_entry.id   AF-A0A316UP75-F1
#
_cell.length_a   1.000
_cell.length_b   1.000
_cell.length_c   1.000
_cell.angle_alpha   90.00
_cell.angle_beta   90.00
_cell.angle_gamma   90.00
#
_symmetry.space_group_name_H-M   'P 1'
#
loop_
_entity.id
_entity.type
_entity.pdbx_description
1 polymer ?
#
loop_
_entity_poly.entity_id
_entity_poly.type
_entity_poly.pdbx_seq_one_letter_code
_entity_poly.pdbx_strand_id
1 'polypeptide(L)'
;MLTPRQSLANMLPLSLLATILALASLAHGGSNGLGQTPQMGWSTWNAYGCEIDADIIIESAKQLADQMKPFGYEYLNIDDCWQAAERNAQGVLEANKTRFPDGLKAVVDQIHDLGLKAGIYSSAGTMTCGRKIGSLDHEETDAQSWADAGFDYLKYDNCFAQGRSGTPQFSYDRYNKMATALNNTGRPIFYSLCNWGEDGPWNFASTIANSWRISGDITNSFNREDDRCPCTSVVEGDCNTQGYHCSVEKIANFAAPLGQKAAPGGWNDLDSLEVGVSVGEGLTLDESVTHFTLWSMMKSPLIQGPVFADLSSQDRAVLTNEHVIAINQDPGSTPAIRLQSGKQQVWQSTLSNDSYAVALVNFGESKWDVELPLSEVFFDDRKLAKASWTAYDLWSDTDFQNPPRKPGQSKLQGMSVQGKLPRVELNPHQTRVWKLTPKKHDEL
;
A
#
# COMPACT_ATOMS: atom_id res chain seq x y z
N MET A 1 64.05 31.87 -20.22
CA MET A 1 62.96 32.41 -19.38
C MET A 1 61.72 31.61 -19.69
N LEU A 2 61.24 30.78 -18.76
CA LEU A 2 59.88 30.23 -18.67
C LEU A 2 59.87 29.35 -17.40
N THR A 3 59.16 29.82 -16.39
CA THR A 3 58.88 29.16 -15.10
C THR A 3 57.87 28.01 -15.26
N PRO A 4 57.97 26.90 -14.52
CA PRO A 4 56.89 25.92 -14.45
C PRO A 4 55.82 26.33 -13.44
N ARG A 5 54.56 26.35 -13.88
CA ARG A 5 53.36 26.53 -13.04
C ARG A 5 53.15 25.30 -12.15
N GLN A 6 53.03 25.52 -10.84
CA GLN A 6 52.49 24.54 -9.90
C GLN A 6 50.96 24.44 -10.09
N SER A 7 50.46 23.22 -10.18
CA SER A 7 49.03 22.90 -10.10
C SER A 7 48.61 22.83 -8.64
N LEU A 8 47.74 23.74 -8.21
CA LEU A 8 47.04 23.67 -6.92
C LEU A 8 45.85 22.72 -7.07
N ALA A 9 46.00 21.49 -6.58
CA ALA A 9 44.88 20.59 -6.33
C ALA A 9 44.11 21.11 -5.11
N ASN A 10 42.88 21.59 -5.31
CA ASN A 10 41.93 21.90 -4.25
C ASN A 10 41.51 20.59 -3.55
N MET A 11 42.23 20.19 -2.51
CA MET A 11 41.71 19.22 -1.55
C MET A 11 40.72 19.95 -0.63
N LEU A 12 39.42 19.66 -0.77
CA LEU A 12 38.47 20.00 0.28
C LEU A 12 38.83 19.20 1.54
N PRO A 13 38.84 19.81 2.74
CA PRO A 13 39.19 19.11 3.97
C PRO A 13 38.10 18.09 4.31
N LEU A 14 38.52 16.86 4.65
CA LEU A 14 37.67 15.73 5.08
C LEU A 14 36.66 16.11 6.20
N SER A 15 36.95 17.16 6.97
CA SER A 15 36.08 17.67 8.04
C SER A 15 34.77 18.28 7.53
N LEU A 16 34.72 18.78 6.29
CA LEU A 16 33.51 19.35 5.69
C LEU A 16 32.56 18.25 5.16
N LEU A 17 33.10 17.09 4.76
CA LEU A 17 32.30 15.95 4.31
C LEU A 17 31.56 15.28 5.49
N ALA A 18 32.19 15.22 6.67
CA ALA A 18 31.59 14.66 7.87
C ALA A 18 30.46 15.54 8.45
N THR A 19 30.52 16.86 8.27
CA THR A 19 29.44 17.78 8.70
C THR A 19 28.24 17.74 7.76
N ILE A 20 28.44 17.49 6.45
CA ILE A 20 27.34 17.33 5.50
C ILE A 20 26.61 15.99 5.70
N LEU A 21 27.31 14.91 6.08
CA LEU A 21 26.65 13.64 6.45
C LEU A 21 25.86 13.73 7.75
N ALA A 22 26.31 14.52 8.74
CA ALA A 22 25.60 14.69 10.01
C ALA A 22 24.37 15.61 9.91
N LEU A 23 24.30 16.48 8.89
CA LEU A 23 23.15 17.35 8.62
C LEU A 23 22.06 16.68 7.76
N ALA A 24 22.40 15.63 7.00
CA ALA A 24 21.39 14.82 6.28
C ALA A 24 20.54 13.95 7.22
N SER A 25 21.02 13.67 8.44
CA SER A 25 20.28 12.93 9.47
C SER A 25 19.34 13.77 10.33
N LEU A 26 19.21 15.08 10.08
CA LEU A 26 18.46 16.00 10.95
C LEU A 26 17.22 16.64 10.29
N ALA A 27 16.73 16.08 9.19
CA ALA A 27 15.54 16.60 8.49
C ALA A 27 14.55 15.51 8.06
N HIS A 28 14.17 14.58 8.94
CA HIS A 28 12.93 13.80 8.81
C HIS A 28 12.37 13.50 10.21
N GLY A 29 11.91 14.53 10.92
CA GLY A 29 11.13 14.33 12.14
C GLY A 29 9.79 13.69 11.79
N GLY A 30 9.70 12.36 11.88
CA GLY A 30 8.45 11.62 11.76
C GLY A 30 8.52 10.19 11.22
N SER A 31 9.60 9.75 10.56
CA SER A 31 9.67 8.38 10.01
C SER A 31 10.77 7.55 10.66
N ASN A 32 10.46 6.30 11.01
CA ASN A 32 11.41 5.28 11.47
C ASN A 32 12.36 4.76 10.36
N GLY A 33 12.45 5.45 9.22
CA GLY A 33 13.27 5.08 8.05
C GLY A 33 12.65 4.04 7.12
N LEU A 34 11.49 3.46 7.48
CA LEU A 34 10.77 2.49 6.65
C LEU A 34 9.71 3.18 5.78
N GLY A 35 9.06 2.42 4.89
CA GLY A 35 7.94 2.89 4.07
C GLY A 35 8.28 3.98 3.07
N GLN A 36 9.52 4.03 2.55
CA GLN A 36 9.90 5.00 1.52
C GLN A 36 9.07 4.85 0.23
N THR A 37 8.57 3.66 -0.02
CA THR A 37 7.48 3.35 -0.95
C THR A 37 6.39 2.58 -0.20
N PRO A 38 5.15 2.51 -0.72
CA PRO A 38 4.10 1.68 -0.12
C PRO A 38 4.55 0.22 0.00
N GLN A 39 4.23 -0.42 1.11
CA GLN A 39 4.58 -1.81 1.35
C GLN A 39 3.81 -2.76 0.41
N MET A 40 4.44 -3.87 0.05
CA MET A 40 3.85 -4.92 -0.78
C MET A 40 4.00 -6.28 -0.11
N GLY A 41 2.94 -7.08 -0.08
CA GLY A 41 2.96 -8.35 0.62
C GLY A 41 1.68 -9.16 0.49
N TRP A 42 1.45 -10.03 1.45
CA TRP A 42 0.26 -10.88 1.55
C TRP A 42 -0.15 -11.05 3.01
N SER A 43 -1.45 -11.15 3.28
CA SER A 43 -2.02 -11.36 4.62
C SER A 43 -2.87 -12.64 4.68
N THR A 44 -2.82 -13.34 5.81
CA THR A 44 -3.56 -14.60 6.00
C THR A 44 -5.08 -14.45 6.07
N TRP A 45 -5.61 -13.24 6.34
CA TRP A 45 -7.01 -13.07 6.75
C TRP A 45 -8.04 -13.48 5.69
N ASN A 46 -7.97 -12.92 4.48
CA ASN A 46 -8.96 -13.19 3.43
C ASN A 46 -8.92 -14.65 2.94
N ALA A 47 -7.77 -15.30 3.05
CA ALA A 47 -7.56 -16.69 2.65
C ALA A 47 -8.02 -17.69 3.73
N TYR A 48 -7.68 -17.44 5.00
CA TYR A 48 -7.75 -18.45 6.05
C TYR A 48 -8.51 -18.00 7.30
N GLY A 49 -8.77 -16.70 7.49
CA GLY A 49 -9.39 -16.18 8.70
C GLY A 49 -8.68 -16.69 9.97
N CYS A 50 -9.44 -17.30 10.89
CA CYS A 50 -8.86 -17.92 12.07
C CYS A 50 -8.25 -19.31 11.85
N GLU A 51 -8.38 -19.94 10.67
CA GLU A 51 -7.88 -21.29 10.40
C GLU A 51 -6.43 -21.25 9.90
N ILE A 52 -5.54 -20.69 10.73
CA ILE A 52 -4.11 -20.57 10.49
C ILE A 52 -3.29 -21.42 11.48
N ASP A 53 -2.17 -21.94 11.00
CA ASP A 53 -1.13 -22.58 11.78
C ASP A 53 0.25 -22.34 11.13
N ALA A 54 1.31 -22.81 11.79
CA ALA A 54 2.68 -22.66 11.31
C ALA A 54 2.87 -23.26 9.90
N ASP A 55 2.28 -24.41 9.60
CA ASP A 55 2.46 -25.08 8.31
C ASP A 55 1.82 -24.29 7.16
N ILE A 56 0.59 -23.80 7.36
CA ILE A 56 -0.11 -22.94 6.39
C ILE A 56 0.70 -21.67 6.12
N ILE A 57 1.24 -21.05 7.17
CA ILE A 57 2.02 -19.81 7.05
C ILE A 57 3.32 -20.06 6.28
N ILE A 58 4.06 -21.11 6.61
CA ILE A 58 5.32 -21.44 5.93
C ILE A 58 5.08 -21.84 4.48
N GLU A 59 4.01 -22.59 4.18
CA GLU A 59 3.68 -22.95 2.81
C GLU A 59 3.25 -21.73 1.97
N SER A 60 2.49 -20.81 2.58
CA SER A 60 2.15 -19.52 1.95
C SER A 60 3.40 -18.66 1.72
N ALA A 61 4.35 -18.67 2.66
CA ALA A 61 5.64 -17.97 2.53
C ALA A 61 6.46 -18.49 1.35
N LYS A 62 6.53 -19.81 1.15
CA LYS A 62 7.23 -20.39 -0.01
C LYS A 62 6.59 -19.95 -1.33
N GLN A 63 5.27 -19.96 -1.40
CA GLN A 63 4.54 -19.54 -2.60
C GLN A 63 4.71 -18.03 -2.86
N LEU A 64 4.65 -17.20 -1.82
CA LEU A 64 4.95 -15.77 -1.92
C LEU A 64 6.38 -15.54 -2.44
N ALA A 65 7.37 -16.23 -1.87
CA ALA A 65 8.78 -16.11 -2.24
C ALA A 65 9.06 -16.53 -3.70
N ASP A 66 8.42 -17.58 -4.18
CA ASP A 66 8.61 -18.08 -5.55
C ASP A 66 7.85 -17.24 -6.58
N GLN A 67 6.57 -16.92 -6.31
CA GLN A 67 5.65 -16.41 -7.32
C GLN A 67 5.54 -14.88 -7.33
N MET A 68 5.59 -14.23 -6.16
CA MET A 68 5.24 -12.81 -6.03
C MET A 68 6.42 -11.93 -5.62
N LYS A 69 7.33 -12.44 -4.79
CA LYS A 69 8.54 -11.71 -4.38
C LYS A 69 9.38 -11.17 -5.54
N PRO A 70 9.51 -11.84 -6.71
CA PRO A 70 10.19 -11.25 -7.86
C PRO A 70 9.60 -9.91 -8.32
N PHE A 71 8.33 -9.63 -8.01
CA PHE A 71 7.62 -8.40 -8.33
C PHE A 71 7.55 -7.40 -7.15
N GLY A 72 8.23 -7.69 -6.03
CA GLY A 72 8.35 -6.79 -4.88
C GLY A 72 7.49 -7.14 -3.67
N TYR A 73 6.63 -8.17 -3.74
CA TYR A 73 5.82 -8.60 -2.60
C TYR A 73 6.69 -9.34 -1.57
N GLU A 74 7.09 -8.66 -0.50
CA GLU A 74 8.08 -9.18 0.46
C GLU A 74 7.55 -9.40 1.88
N TYR A 75 6.41 -8.81 2.25
CA TYR A 75 5.82 -8.98 3.58
C TYR A 75 4.85 -10.16 3.62
N LEU A 76 5.09 -11.12 4.51
CA LEU A 76 4.11 -12.15 4.89
C LEU A 76 3.51 -11.77 6.25
N ASN A 77 2.26 -11.32 6.24
CA ASN A 77 1.57 -10.81 7.42
C ASN A 77 0.67 -11.90 8.03
N ILE A 78 0.98 -12.30 9.26
CA ILE A 78 0.14 -13.19 10.08
C ILE A 78 -0.94 -12.30 10.72
N ASP A 79 -2.19 -12.48 10.30
CA ASP A 79 -3.34 -11.74 10.84
C ASP A 79 -3.85 -12.36 12.15
N ASP A 80 -5.09 -12.07 12.56
CA ASP A 80 -5.64 -12.47 13.87
C ASP A 80 -5.67 -14.00 14.12
N CYS A 81 -5.96 -14.38 15.36
CA CYS A 81 -6.14 -15.78 15.81
C CYS A 81 -4.86 -16.62 15.96
N TRP A 82 -3.69 -15.99 15.97
CA TRP A 82 -2.40 -16.63 16.31
C TRP A 82 -2.20 -16.82 17.82
N GLN A 83 -2.86 -15.99 18.63
CA GLN A 83 -2.59 -15.79 20.05
C GLN A 83 -2.93 -17.03 20.90
N ALA A 84 -2.16 -17.24 21.97
CA ALA A 84 -2.55 -18.11 23.07
C ALA A 84 -3.81 -17.55 23.78
N ALA A 85 -4.48 -18.42 24.55
CA ALA A 85 -5.69 -18.04 25.29
C ALA A 85 -5.40 -17.09 26.47
N GLU A 86 -4.18 -17.11 26.99
CA GLU A 86 -3.74 -16.35 28.17
C GLU A 86 -2.31 -15.85 27.96
N ARG A 87 -1.98 -14.72 28.60
CA ARG A 87 -0.59 -14.27 28.74
C ARG A 87 0.13 -15.19 29.73
N ASN A 88 1.43 -15.41 29.52
CA ASN A 88 2.22 -16.19 30.47
C ASN A 88 2.46 -15.41 31.79
N ALA A 89 3.14 -16.03 32.76
CA ALA A 89 3.39 -15.43 34.07
C ALA A 89 4.22 -14.13 34.03
N GLN A 90 4.92 -13.86 32.93
CA GLN A 90 5.69 -12.64 32.68
C GLN A 90 4.87 -11.56 31.95
N GLY A 91 3.59 -11.83 31.65
CA GLY A 91 2.72 -10.93 30.92
C GLY A 91 2.90 -10.97 29.40
N VAL A 92 3.75 -11.86 28.87
CA VAL A 92 4.01 -12.00 27.43
C VAL A 92 2.87 -12.75 26.76
N LEU A 93 2.43 -12.26 25.60
CA LEU A 93 1.45 -12.93 24.74
C LEU A 93 2.14 -13.93 23.82
N GLU A 94 2.10 -15.21 24.18
CA GLU A 94 2.63 -16.30 23.35
C GLU A 94 1.66 -16.67 22.23
N ALA A 95 2.13 -17.41 21.22
CA ALA A 95 1.26 -18.04 20.24
C ALA A 95 0.56 -19.29 20.78
N ASN A 96 -0.56 -19.64 20.15
CA ASN A 96 -1.27 -20.88 20.43
C ASN A 96 -0.37 -22.10 20.17
N LYS A 97 -0.02 -22.84 21.23
CA LYS A 97 0.93 -23.98 21.15
C LYS A 97 0.45 -25.17 20.33
N THR A 98 -0.84 -25.27 20.03
CA THR A 98 -1.35 -26.30 19.11
C THR A 98 -1.10 -25.91 17.66
N ARG A 99 -1.25 -24.63 17.33
CA ARG A 99 -1.07 -24.09 15.96
C ARG A 99 0.38 -23.71 15.66
N PHE A 100 1.14 -23.36 16.69
CA PHE A 100 2.52 -22.90 16.64
C PHE A 100 3.34 -23.66 17.70
N PRO A 101 3.57 -24.97 17.52
CA PRO A 101 4.22 -25.81 18.53
C PRO A 101 5.64 -25.34 18.86
N ASP A 102 6.36 -24.78 17.88
CA ASP A 102 7.71 -24.26 18.04
C ASP A 102 7.76 -22.73 18.28
N GLY A 103 6.59 -22.11 18.48
CA GLY A 103 6.44 -20.67 18.72
C GLY A 103 6.66 -19.80 17.49
N LEU A 104 6.46 -18.48 17.65
CA LEU A 104 6.52 -17.52 16.55
C LEU A 104 7.93 -17.34 15.98
N LYS A 105 8.98 -17.40 16.81
CA LYS A 105 10.35 -17.19 16.35
C LYS A 105 10.74 -18.22 15.29
N ALA A 106 10.38 -19.50 15.47
CA ALA A 106 10.67 -20.55 14.49
C ALA A 106 9.96 -20.31 13.14
N VAL A 107 8.77 -19.70 13.16
CA VAL A 107 8.06 -19.29 11.94
C VAL A 107 8.73 -18.09 11.28
N VAL A 108 9.08 -17.07 12.07
CA VAL A 108 9.78 -15.87 11.57
C VAL A 108 11.13 -16.23 10.95
N ASP A 109 11.93 -17.07 11.60
CA ASP A 109 13.24 -17.51 11.09
C ASP A 109 13.09 -18.19 9.72
N GLN A 110 12.07 -19.05 9.54
CA GLN A 110 11.80 -19.71 8.26
C GLN A 110 11.31 -18.73 7.17
N ILE A 111 10.53 -17.71 7.53
CA ILE A 111 10.12 -16.64 6.60
C ILE A 111 11.37 -15.85 6.16
N HIS A 112 12.27 -15.53 7.08
CA HIS A 112 13.53 -14.85 6.80
C HIS A 112 14.48 -15.69 5.94
N ASP A 113 14.52 -17.02 6.11
CA ASP A 113 15.31 -17.93 5.27
C ASP A 113 14.85 -17.94 3.80
N LEU A 114 13.57 -17.63 3.55
CA LEU A 114 13.02 -17.40 2.21
C LEU A 114 13.31 -15.97 1.68
N GLY A 115 13.99 -15.16 2.50
CA GLY A 115 14.31 -13.76 2.27
C GLY A 115 13.06 -12.86 2.22
N LEU A 116 11.98 -13.26 2.88
CA LEU A 116 10.79 -12.45 3.09
C LEU A 116 10.88 -11.71 4.43
N LYS A 117 9.94 -10.81 4.68
CA LYS A 117 9.73 -10.09 5.94
C LYS A 117 8.51 -10.64 6.65
N ALA A 118 8.56 -10.80 7.96
CA ALA A 118 7.47 -11.35 8.75
C ALA A 118 6.65 -10.22 9.40
N GLY A 119 5.34 -10.25 9.23
CA GLY A 119 4.40 -9.35 9.91
C GLY A 119 3.54 -10.09 10.94
N ILE A 120 3.18 -9.36 11.99
CA ILE A 120 2.25 -9.81 13.03
C ILE A 120 1.08 -8.84 13.16
N TYR A 121 0.03 -9.29 13.83
CA TYR A 121 -1.17 -8.52 14.09
C TYR A 121 -1.47 -8.43 15.59
N SER A 122 -1.95 -7.26 16.02
CA SER A 122 -2.65 -7.09 17.30
C SER A 122 -3.66 -5.95 17.18
N SER A 123 -4.35 -5.63 18.27
CA SER A 123 -5.25 -4.49 18.38
C SER A 123 -4.79 -3.51 19.45
N ALA A 124 -4.98 -2.21 19.16
CA ALA A 124 -4.96 -1.11 20.13
C ALA A 124 -6.21 -1.13 21.05
N GLY A 125 -6.58 -2.32 21.51
CA GLY A 125 -7.71 -2.57 22.40
C GLY A 125 -7.40 -3.74 23.33
N THR A 126 -8.31 -4.02 24.26
CA THR A 126 -8.15 -5.14 25.21
C THR A 126 -8.32 -6.49 24.52
N MET A 127 -9.02 -6.51 23.38
CA MET A 127 -9.19 -7.67 22.53
C MET A 127 -8.96 -7.29 21.07
N THR A 128 -8.59 -8.27 20.26
CA THR A 128 -8.61 -8.16 18.81
C THR A 128 -10.03 -8.31 18.27
N CYS A 129 -10.25 -8.01 16.98
CA CYS A 129 -11.57 -8.17 16.36
C CYS A 129 -12.08 -9.63 16.41
N GLY A 130 -11.19 -10.62 16.24
CA GLY A 130 -11.44 -12.05 16.44
C GLY A 130 -11.58 -12.48 17.91
N ARG A 131 -11.69 -11.51 18.83
CA ARG A 131 -11.85 -11.70 20.28
C ARG A 131 -10.71 -12.49 20.91
N LYS A 132 -9.48 -12.25 20.45
CA LYS A 132 -8.25 -12.73 21.08
C LYS A 132 -7.67 -11.63 21.97
N ILE A 133 -6.64 -11.93 22.75
CA ILE A 133 -5.99 -10.93 23.61
C ILE A 133 -5.38 -9.83 22.74
N GLY A 134 -5.73 -8.57 23.02
CA GLY A 134 -5.13 -7.39 22.40
C GLY A 134 -3.98 -6.80 23.23
N SER A 135 -3.41 -5.69 22.76
CA SER A 135 -2.18 -5.11 23.33
C SER A 135 -2.39 -3.80 24.09
N LEU A 136 -3.62 -3.30 24.22
CA LEU A 136 -3.86 -2.08 24.99
C LEU A 136 -3.38 -2.26 26.44
N ASP A 137 -2.55 -1.33 26.90
CA ASP A 137 -1.87 -1.35 28.21
C ASP A 137 -0.83 -2.46 28.41
N HIS A 138 -0.42 -3.13 27.32
CA HIS A 138 0.65 -4.13 27.28
C HIS A 138 1.67 -3.85 26.16
N GLU A 139 1.72 -2.61 25.66
CA GLU A 139 2.43 -2.26 24.43
C GLU A 139 3.94 -2.54 24.52
N GLU A 140 4.58 -2.21 25.64
CA GLU A 140 6.02 -2.43 25.85
C GLU A 140 6.39 -3.93 25.82
N THR A 141 5.66 -4.75 26.58
CA THR A 141 5.89 -6.19 26.65
C THR A 141 5.65 -6.86 25.29
N ASP A 142 4.57 -6.48 24.61
CA ASP A 142 4.20 -7.08 23.33
C ASP A 142 5.19 -6.68 22.23
N ALA A 143 5.51 -5.39 22.12
CA ALA A 143 6.51 -4.90 21.17
C ALA A 143 7.87 -5.59 21.36
N GLN A 144 8.36 -5.70 22.60
CA GLN A 144 9.62 -6.39 22.88
C GLN A 144 9.57 -7.86 22.47
N SER A 145 8.46 -8.55 22.76
CA SER A 145 8.32 -9.96 22.39
C SER A 145 8.34 -10.19 20.87
N TRP A 146 7.75 -9.27 20.09
CA TRP A 146 7.78 -9.34 18.63
C TRP A 146 9.15 -8.99 18.06
N ALA A 147 9.85 -8.02 18.67
CA ALA A 147 11.23 -7.71 18.31
C ALA A 147 12.18 -8.88 18.59
N ASP A 148 12.04 -9.53 19.75
CA ASP A 148 12.81 -10.72 20.15
C ASP A 148 12.54 -11.91 19.20
N ALA A 149 11.29 -12.07 18.76
CA ALA A 149 10.91 -13.07 17.76
C ALA A 149 11.38 -12.72 16.34
N GLY A 150 11.73 -11.46 16.08
CA GLY A 150 12.27 -11.00 14.80
C GLY A 150 11.24 -10.45 13.81
N PHE A 151 10.03 -10.08 14.23
CA PHE A 151 9.05 -9.50 13.31
C PHE A 151 9.53 -8.16 12.71
N ASP A 152 9.11 -7.88 11.48
CA ASP A 152 9.50 -6.70 10.69
C ASP A 152 8.33 -5.74 10.44
N TYR A 153 7.11 -6.16 10.77
CA TYR A 153 5.88 -5.45 10.48
C TYR A 153 4.82 -5.71 11.56
N LEU A 154 4.06 -4.68 11.92
CA LEU A 154 2.88 -4.77 12.78
C LEU A 154 1.66 -4.14 12.09
N LYS A 155 0.60 -4.92 11.89
CA LYS A 155 -0.78 -4.40 11.70
C LYS A 155 -1.41 -4.19 13.08
N TYR A 156 -1.88 -2.97 13.37
CA TYR A 156 -2.39 -2.61 14.69
C TYR A 156 -3.81 -2.07 14.64
N ASP A 157 -4.75 -2.94 14.99
CA ASP A 157 -6.19 -2.73 14.89
C ASP A 157 -6.76 -1.77 15.94
N ASN A 158 -8.08 -1.58 15.94
CA ASN A 158 -8.83 -0.63 16.73
C ASN A 158 -10.02 -1.24 17.50
N CYS A 159 -10.31 -2.53 17.29
CA CYS A 159 -11.35 -3.22 18.04
C CYS A 159 -11.13 -3.17 19.56
N PHE A 160 -12.21 -2.98 20.33
CA PHE A 160 -12.22 -2.97 21.80
C PHE A 160 -11.29 -1.93 22.46
N ALA A 161 -11.16 -0.74 21.86
CA ALA A 161 -10.34 0.39 22.32
C ALA A 161 -10.72 1.03 23.67
N GLN A 162 -11.72 0.51 24.40
CA GLN A 162 -12.14 0.99 25.73
C GLN A 162 -12.52 2.48 25.77
N GLY A 163 -13.16 2.99 24.72
CA GLY A 163 -13.55 4.41 24.63
C GLY A 163 -12.38 5.38 24.48
N ARG A 164 -11.18 4.90 24.13
CA ARG A 164 -9.99 5.71 23.89
C ARG A 164 -9.89 6.14 22.42
N SER A 165 -11.00 6.64 21.88
CA SER A 165 -11.15 7.21 20.53
C SER A 165 -12.24 8.30 20.54
N GLY A 166 -12.52 8.92 19.39
CA GLY A 166 -13.53 9.97 19.23
C GLY A 166 -12.96 11.38 19.23
N THR A 167 -11.64 11.52 19.38
CA THR A 167 -10.91 12.75 19.05
C THR A 167 -9.53 12.39 18.48
N PRO A 168 -8.94 13.24 17.61
CA PRO A 168 -7.58 13.01 17.11
C PRO A 168 -6.56 12.78 18.22
N GLN A 169 -6.69 13.46 19.36
CA GLN A 169 -5.76 13.32 20.49
C GLN A 169 -5.87 11.93 21.16
N PHE A 170 -7.08 11.43 21.41
CA PHE A 170 -7.25 10.12 22.06
C PHE A 170 -6.75 8.97 21.19
N SER A 171 -7.05 9.01 19.89
CA SER A 171 -6.54 8.02 18.94
C SER A 171 -5.02 8.15 18.78
N TYR A 172 -4.48 9.38 18.63
CA TYR A 172 -3.04 9.61 18.59
C TYR A 172 -2.31 9.03 19.81
N ASP A 173 -2.75 9.37 21.04
CA ASP A 173 -2.05 8.93 22.26
C ASP A 173 -2.00 7.40 22.37
N ARG A 174 -3.08 6.73 22.00
CA ARG A 174 -3.18 5.28 22.03
C ARG A 174 -2.26 4.62 21.00
N TYR A 175 -2.26 5.09 19.76
CA TYR A 175 -1.38 4.56 18.71
C TYR A 175 0.10 4.94 18.95
N ASN A 176 0.37 6.15 19.43
CA ASN A 176 1.71 6.62 19.74
C ASN A 176 2.38 5.83 20.87
N LYS A 177 1.59 5.28 21.81
CA LYS A 177 2.11 4.40 22.87
C LYS A 177 2.75 3.13 22.29
N MET A 178 2.10 2.49 21.31
CA MET A 178 2.68 1.35 20.60
C MET A 178 3.83 1.77 19.67
N ALA A 179 3.72 2.90 18.96
CA ALA A 179 4.83 3.42 18.16
C ALA A 179 6.11 3.63 19.00
N THR A 180 5.96 4.21 20.20
CA THR A 180 7.05 4.40 21.16
C THR A 180 7.61 3.06 21.65
N ALA A 181 6.74 2.11 21.99
CA ALA A 181 7.14 0.77 22.41
C ALA A 181 7.96 0.04 21.34
N LEU A 182 7.51 0.05 20.07
CA LEU A 182 8.23 -0.51 18.94
C LEU A 182 9.61 0.13 18.77
N ASN A 183 9.68 1.47 18.80
CA ASN A 183 10.95 2.19 18.67
C ASN A 183 11.93 1.86 19.81
N ASN A 184 11.43 1.70 21.03
CA ASN A 184 12.25 1.36 22.21
C ASN A 184 12.89 -0.03 22.12
N THR A 185 12.35 -0.95 21.31
CA THR A 185 12.97 -2.26 21.09
C THR A 185 14.30 -2.18 20.34
N GLY A 186 14.54 -1.09 19.60
CA GLY A 186 15.69 -0.91 18.72
C GLY A 186 15.64 -1.73 17.42
N ARG A 187 14.61 -2.56 17.21
CA ARG A 187 14.38 -3.26 15.93
C ARG A 187 13.50 -2.39 15.01
N PRO A 188 13.90 -2.14 13.75
CA PRO A 188 13.02 -1.50 12.78
C PRO A 188 11.80 -2.38 12.48
N ILE A 189 10.62 -1.91 12.85
CA ILE A 189 9.33 -2.59 12.59
C ILE A 189 8.43 -1.60 11.83
N PHE A 190 7.96 -2.01 10.65
CA PHE A 190 6.99 -1.24 9.87
C PHE A 190 5.68 -1.18 10.65
N TYR A 191 5.17 0.02 10.91
CA TYR A 191 3.97 0.20 11.73
C TYR A 191 2.77 0.63 10.89
N SER A 192 1.80 -0.28 10.74
CA SER A 192 0.56 -0.06 9.99
C SER A 192 -0.63 0.06 10.92
N LEU A 193 -1.23 1.25 10.95
CA LEU A 193 -2.45 1.53 11.69
C LEU A 193 -3.66 0.95 10.97
N CYS A 194 -4.51 0.24 11.72
CA CYS A 194 -5.78 -0.28 11.26
C CYS A 194 -6.92 0.31 12.11
N ASN A 195 -7.11 1.63 12.02
CA ASN A 195 -8.17 2.36 12.73
C ASN A 195 -9.28 2.90 11.83
N TRP A 196 -9.29 2.44 10.57
CA TRP A 196 -10.37 2.65 9.61
C TRP A 196 -10.65 4.10 9.23
N GLY A 197 -9.73 5.03 9.49
CA GLY A 197 -9.93 6.46 9.28
C GLY A 197 -10.56 7.18 10.48
N GLU A 198 -10.82 6.49 11.59
CA GLU A 198 -11.36 7.10 12.82
C GLU A 198 -10.46 8.25 13.29
N ASP A 199 -11.07 9.40 13.60
CA ASP A 199 -10.38 10.61 14.05
C ASP A 199 -9.35 11.21 13.06
N GLY A 200 -9.34 10.75 11.81
CA GLY A 200 -8.50 11.30 10.74
C GLY A 200 -7.01 11.01 10.90
N PRO A 201 -6.57 9.74 10.78
CA PRO A 201 -5.17 9.33 10.94
C PRO A 201 -4.23 10.01 9.94
N TRP A 202 -4.71 10.39 8.75
CA TRP A 202 -3.96 11.20 7.79
C TRP A 202 -3.47 12.56 8.34
N ASN A 203 -3.99 13.02 9.48
CA ASN A 203 -3.51 14.22 10.16
C ASN A 203 -2.51 13.93 11.29
N PHE A 204 -2.69 12.84 12.04
CA PHE A 204 -1.91 12.58 13.27
C PHE A 204 -0.90 11.43 13.13
N ALA A 205 -1.12 10.48 12.23
CA ALA A 205 -0.37 9.22 12.16
C ALA A 205 0.94 9.34 11.38
N SER A 206 1.08 10.35 10.51
CA SER A 206 2.23 10.53 9.61
C SER A 206 3.59 10.68 10.29
N THR A 207 3.61 10.94 11.60
CA THR A 207 4.83 11.08 12.40
C THR A 207 5.08 9.94 13.37
N ILE A 208 4.15 8.98 13.45
CA ILE A 208 4.22 7.85 14.38
C ILE A 208 4.11 6.50 13.66
N ALA A 209 3.66 6.46 12.40
CA ALA A 209 3.37 5.25 11.65
C ALA A 209 3.75 5.35 10.18
N ASN A 210 3.87 4.18 9.52
CA ASN A 210 4.26 4.06 8.13
C ASN A 210 3.08 3.95 7.16
N SER A 211 1.93 3.49 7.65
CA SER A 211 0.66 3.56 6.92
C SER A 211 -0.52 3.62 7.89
N TRP A 212 -1.67 4.03 7.39
CA TRP A 212 -2.92 4.07 8.16
C TRP A 212 -4.13 3.77 7.28
N ARG A 213 -4.95 2.80 7.71
CA ARG A 213 -6.23 2.48 7.09
C ARG A 213 -7.13 3.71 7.11
N ILE A 214 -7.71 4.05 5.97
CA ILE A 214 -8.55 5.26 5.82
C ILE A 214 -10.06 5.00 5.87
N SER A 215 -10.46 3.72 5.84
CA SER A 215 -11.87 3.30 5.77
C SER A 215 -12.10 2.01 6.53
N GLY A 216 -13.39 1.70 6.75
CA GLY A 216 -13.83 0.35 7.07
C GLY A 216 -13.34 -0.68 6.05
N ASP A 217 -13.41 -1.96 6.41
CA ASP A 217 -12.80 -3.02 5.60
C ASP A 217 -13.44 -3.10 4.21
N ILE A 218 -12.58 -3.31 3.21
CA ILE A 218 -13.00 -3.65 1.87
C ILE A 218 -13.73 -4.98 1.87
N THR A 219 -14.55 -5.20 0.85
CA THR A 219 -15.01 -6.52 0.49
C THR A 219 -14.85 -6.73 -1.01
N ASN A 220 -14.72 -7.99 -1.40
CA ASN A 220 -14.71 -8.46 -2.78
C ASN A 220 -16.06 -8.20 -3.50
N SER A 221 -16.34 -6.93 -3.74
CA SER A 221 -17.46 -6.36 -4.48
C SER A 221 -17.04 -5.01 -5.05
N PHE A 222 -17.37 -4.77 -6.32
CA PHE A 222 -16.85 -3.60 -7.02
C PHE A 222 -17.55 -2.30 -6.65
N ASN A 223 -18.88 -2.29 -6.60
CA ASN A 223 -19.66 -1.06 -6.38
C ASN A 223 -20.92 -1.24 -5.51
N ARG A 224 -21.10 -2.39 -4.86
CA ARG A 224 -22.27 -2.63 -4.01
C ARG A 224 -22.27 -1.73 -2.78
N GLU A 225 -23.42 -1.13 -2.49
CA GLU A 225 -23.68 -0.47 -1.21
C GLU A 225 -24.04 -1.51 -0.14
N ASP A 226 -23.57 -1.28 1.09
CA ASP A 226 -23.81 -2.17 2.22
C ASP A 226 -24.06 -1.35 3.48
N ASP A 227 -25.14 -1.67 4.20
CA ASP A 227 -25.52 -1.00 5.45
C ASP A 227 -24.44 -1.14 6.55
N ARG A 228 -23.56 -2.14 6.43
CA ARG A 228 -22.42 -2.35 7.32
C ARG A 228 -21.25 -1.42 7.03
N CYS A 229 -21.25 -0.73 5.87
CA CYS A 229 -20.35 0.37 5.54
C CYS A 229 -21.18 1.66 5.32
N PRO A 230 -21.71 2.28 6.40
CA PRO A 230 -22.75 3.31 6.27
C PRO A 230 -22.21 4.70 5.88
N CYS A 231 -20.91 4.96 6.05
CA CYS A 231 -20.35 6.27 5.77
C CYS A 231 -20.46 6.63 4.28
N THR A 232 -20.68 7.91 3.99
CA THR A 232 -20.69 8.47 2.63
C THR A 232 -19.47 9.36 2.34
N SER A 233 -18.74 9.74 3.39
CA SER A 233 -17.45 10.42 3.33
C SER A 233 -16.65 10.08 4.59
N VAL A 234 -15.32 10.16 4.48
CA VAL A 234 -14.38 10.01 5.61
C VAL A 234 -13.71 11.33 6.00
N VAL A 235 -13.90 12.40 5.20
CA VAL A 235 -13.33 13.73 5.45
C VAL A 235 -14.38 14.80 5.75
N GLU A 236 -15.64 14.54 5.41
CA GLU A 236 -16.75 15.47 5.56
C GLU A 236 -17.88 14.81 6.36
N GLY A 237 -18.43 15.52 7.34
CA GLY A 237 -19.47 15.00 8.22
C GLY A 237 -18.95 13.99 9.25
N ASP A 238 -19.85 13.55 10.12
CA ASP A 238 -19.51 12.65 11.23
C ASP A 238 -19.63 11.18 10.79
N CYS A 239 -18.59 10.63 10.16
CA CYS A 239 -18.47 9.18 9.99
C CYS A 239 -18.15 8.54 11.34
N ASN A 240 -19.20 8.27 12.12
CA ASN A 240 -19.09 7.69 13.47
C ASN A 240 -18.98 6.16 13.47
N THR A 241 -19.23 5.51 12.33
CA THR A 241 -19.22 4.05 12.18
C THR A 241 -18.58 3.69 10.84
N GLN A 242 -17.25 3.51 10.84
CA GLN A 242 -16.47 3.21 9.63
C GLN A 242 -16.90 1.90 9.00
N GLY A 243 -17.21 0.90 9.83
CA GLY A 243 -17.85 -0.34 9.39
C GLY A 243 -16.93 -1.28 8.61
N TYR A 244 -17.53 -2.13 7.78
CA TYR A 244 -16.87 -3.12 6.93
C TYR A 244 -17.80 -3.50 5.77
N HIS A 245 -17.30 -4.25 4.79
CA HIS A 245 -17.97 -4.47 3.49
C HIS A 245 -18.13 -3.21 2.63
N CYS A 246 -17.13 -2.34 2.67
CA CYS A 246 -17.05 -1.22 1.74
C CYS A 246 -16.59 -1.74 0.35
N SER A 247 -17.24 -1.31 -0.72
CA SER A 247 -16.88 -1.72 -2.08
C SER A 247 -15.62 -1.01 -2.59
N VAL A 248 -15.01 -1.55 -3.66
CA VAL A 248 -13.85 -0.97 -4.34
C VAL A 248 -14.09 0.50 -4.71
N GLU A 249 -15.23 0.80 -5.35
CA GLU A 249 -15.59 2.16 -5.74
C GLU A 249 -15.71 3.09 -4.52
N LYS A 250 -16.33 2.61 -3.44
CA LYS A 250 -16.57 3.41 -2.23
C LYS A 250 -15.27 3.83 -1.58
N ILE A 251 -14.33 2.90 -1.41
CA ILE A 251 -13.02 3.18 -0.83
C ILE A 251 -12.19 4.09 -1.76
N ALA A 252 -12.20 3.87 -3.08
CA ALA A 252 -11.52 4.75 -4.02
C ALA A 252 -12.05 6.20 -3.94
N ASN A 253 -13.35 6.37 -3.73
CA ASN A 253 -13.97 7.67 -3.52
C ASN A 253 -13.57 8.32 -2.18
N PHE A 254 -13.45 7.54 -1.11
CA PHE A 254 -12.93 8.00 0.20
C PHE A 254 -11.47 8.44 0.14
N ALA A 255 -10.65 7.75 -0.65
CA ALA A 255 -9.24 8.05 -0.81
C ALA A 255 -8.94 9.32 -1.62
N ALA A 256 -9.85 9.69 -2.55
CA ALA A 256 -9.63 10.79 -3.50
C ALA A 256 -9.12 12.12 -2.89
N PRO A 257 -9.67 12.63 -1.77
CA PRO A 257 -9.18 13.88 -1.15
C PRO A 257 -7.94 13.71 -0.25
N LEU A 258 -7.52 12.46 0.04
CA LEU A 258 -6.51 12.15 1.05
C LEU A 258 -5.08 12.04 0.49
N GLY A 259 -4.92 11.97 -0.83
CA GLY A 259 -3.60 11.84 -1.48
C GLY A 259 -2.58 12.90 -1.05
N GLN A 260 -3.04 14.13 -0.78
CA GLN A 260 -2.20 15.24 -0.29
C GLN A 260 -1.60 15.03 1.12
N LYS A 261 -2.03 14.00 1.85
CA LYS A 261 -1.56 13.67 3.21
C LYS A 261 -0.58 12.50 3.26
N ALA A 262 -0.42 11.78 2.14
CA ALA A 262 0.52 10.67 2.05
C ALA A 262 1.83 11.13 1.39
N ALA A 263 2.95 10.57 1.87
CA ALA A 263 4.29 10.90 1.43
C ALA A 263 5.24 9.71 1.74
N PRO A 264 6.47 9.68 1.19
CA PRO A 264 7.47 8.71 1.60
C PRO A 264 7.59 8.63 3.12
N GLY A 265 7.43 7.42 3.65
CA GLY A 265 7.42 7.11 5.08
C GLY A 265 6.02 7.05 5.72
N GLY A 266 4.94 7.44 5.03
CA GLY A 266 3.58 7.48 5.58
C GLY A 266 2.49 7.45 4.50
N TRP A 267 1.78 6.32 4.37
CA TRP A 267 0.81 6.09 3.29
C TRP A 267 -0.63 5.90 3.75
N ASN A 268 -1.57 6.41 2.97
CA ASN A 268 -2.98 6.05 3.11
C ASN A 268 -3.15 4.57 2.70
N ASP A 269 -3.74 3.77 3.58
CA ASP A 269 -4.01 2.36 3.34
C ASP A 269 -5.49 2.16 2.99
N LEU A 270 -5.74 1.72 1.75
CA LEU A 270 -7.08 1.48 1.21
C LEU A 270 -7.56 0.05 1.47
N ASP A 271 -6.90 -0.67 2.38
CA ASP A 271 -7.11 -2.08 2.67
C ASP A 271 -6.56 -3.03 1.58
N SER A 272 -6.62 -4.32 1.88
CA SER A 272 -6.07 -5.40 1.07
C SER A 272 -6.66 -5.47 -0.34
N LEU A 273 -5.90 -6.02 -1.28
CA LEU A 273 -6.35 -6.30 -2.64
C LEU A 273 -7.30 -7.49 -2.66
N GLU A 274 -8.45 -7.33 -3.31
CA GLU A 274 -9.46 -8.38 -3.48
C GLU A 274 -9.28 -9.19 -4.77
N VAL A 275 -8.25 -8.90 -5.55
CA VAL A 275 -7.91 -9.64 -6.78
C VAL A 275 -7.63 -11.11 -6.45
N GLY A 276 -8.39 -12.02 -7.05
CA GLY A 276 -8.29 -13.46 -6.83
C GLY A 276 -8.82 -13.97 -5.48
N VAL A 277 -9.41 -13.11 -4.64
CA VAL A 277 -10.03 -13.55 -3.39
C VAL A 277 -11.31 -14.31 -3.71
N SER A 278 -11.50 -15.47 -3.07
CA SER A 278 -12.62 -16.39 -3.37
C SER A 278 -13.87 -16.16 -2.51
N VAL A 279 -13.75 -15.37 -1.43
CA VAL A 279 -14.86 -15.02 -0.55
C VAL A 279 -15.46 -13.68 -0.98
N GLY A 280 -16.78 -13.60 -1.07
CA GLY A 280 -17.52 -12.40 -1.50
C GLY A 280 -18.23 -12.59 -2.83
N GLU A 281 -18.55 -11.49 -3.52
CA GLU A 281 -19.25 -11.53 -4.81
C GLU A 281 -18.31 -11.91 -5.97
N GLY A 282 -17.02 -11.57 -5.82
CA GLY A 282 -16.01 -11.75 -6.85
C GLY A 282 -15.88 -10.51 -7.73
N LEU A 283 -14.66 -10.25 -8.18
CA LEU A 283 -14.38 -9.24 -9.21
C LEU A 283 -14.23 -9.93 -10.56
N THR A 284 -14.82 -9.35 -11.59
CA THR A 284 -14.46 -9.63 -12.98
C THR A 284 -13.02 -9.21 -13.29
N LEU A 285 -12.49 -9.61 -14.44
CA LEU A 285 -11.16 -9.20 -14.86
C LEU A 285 -11.04 -7.67 -14.98
N ASP A 286 -12.01 -7.02 -15.63
CA ASP A 286 -12.00 -5.56 -15.79
C ASP A 286 -12.07 -4.85 -14.42
N GLU A 287 -12.87 -5.35 -13.49
CA GLU A 287 -12.95 -4.82 -12.12
C GLU A 287 -11.65 -5.00 -11.34
N SER A 288 -10.98 -6.15 -11.50
CA SER A 288 -9.68 -6.43 -10.87
C SER A 288 -8.57 -5.54 -11.44
N VAL A 289 -8.56 -5.33 -12.75
CA VAL A 289 -7.65 -4.39 -13.43
C VAL A 289 -7.89 -2.96 -12.94
N THR A 290 -9.16 -2.55 -12.79
CA THR A 290 -9.53 -1.22 -12.25
C THR A 290 -9.11 -1.05 -10.80
N HIS A 291 -9.44 -2.03 -9.94
CA HIS A 291 -9.07 -2.04 -8.53
C HIS A 291 -7.55 -1.93 -8.33
N PHE A 292 -6.78 -2.79 -9.00
CA PHE A 292 -5.33 -2.81 -8.88
C PHE A 292 -4.68 -1.52 -9.41
N THR A 293 -5.18 -0.99 -10.53
CA THR A 293 -4.69 0.28 -11.11
C THR A 293 -4.90 1.43 -10.12
N LEU A 294 -6.08 1.53 -9.53
CA LEU A 294 -6.44 2.60 -8.59
C LEU A 294 -5.63 2.53 -7.31
N TRP A 295 -5.49 1.35 -6.68
CA TRP A 295 -4.67 1.18 -5.49
C TRP A 295 -3.21 1.54 -5.76
N SER A 296 -2.71 1.14 -6.93
CA SER A 296 -1.35 1.45 -7.35
C SER A 296 -1.12 2.96 -7.54
N MET A 297 -2.01 3.63 -8.26
CA MET A 297 -1.94 5.07 -8.53
C MET A 297 -2.15 5.94 -7.29
N MET A 298 -3.00 5.50 -6.36
CA MET A 298 -3.24 6.20 -5.09
C MET A 298 -2.18 5.90 -4.02
N LYS A 299 -1.13 5.14 -4.37
CA LYS A 299 -0.04 4.78 -3.46
C LYS A 299 -0.51 4.02 -2.21
N SER A 300 -1.57 3.23 -2.36
CA SER A 300 -1.97 2.29 -1.32
C SER A 300 -0.89 1.22 -1.15
N PRO A 301 -0.71 0.66 0.05
CA PRO A 301 -0.12 -0.65 0.21
C PRO A 301 -0.76 -1.67 -0.75
N LEU A 302 0.06 -2.56 -1.31
CA LEU A 302 -0.39 -3.65 -2.17
C LEU A 302 -0.27 -4.96 -1.40
N ILE A 303 -1.19 -5.19 -0.48
CA ILE A 303 -1.26 -6.41 0.33
C ILE A 303 -2.29 -7.36 -0.29
N GLN A 304 -1.86 -8.53 -0.72
CA GLN A 304 -2.72 -9.56 -1.30
C GLN A 304 -3.43 -10.35 -0.20
N GLY A 305 -4.64 -10.87 -0.48
CA GLY A 305 -5.38 -11.77 0.42
C GLY A 305 -5.82 -13.15 -0.12
N PRO A 306 -5.54 -13.59 -1.37
CA PRO A 306 -6.10 -14.84 -1.89
C PRO A 306 -5.31 -16.08 -1.44
N VAL A 307 -5.92 -17.26 -1.56
CA VAL A 307 -5.21 -18.54 -1.49
C VAL A 307 -4.39 -18.70 -2.78
N PHE A 308 -3.06 -18.82 -2.68
CA PHE A 308 -2.18 -18.87 -3.84
C PHE A 308 -2.49 -20.01 -4.83
N ALA A 309 -2.90 -21.18 -4.31
CA ALA A 309 -3.26 -22.33 -5.13
C ALA A 309 -4.50 -22.09 -6.02
N ASP A 310 -5.38 -21.18 -5.60
CA ASP A 310 -6.64 -20.86 -6.27
C ASP A 310 -6.50 -19.69 -7.25
N LEU A 311 -5.36 -18.99 -7.24
CA LEU A 311 -5.12 -17.87 -8.16
C LEU A 311 -5.21 -18.33 -9.61
N SER A 312 -6.03 -17.65 -10.40
CA SER A 312 -6.07 -17.86 -11.84
C SER A 312 -4.85 -17.22 -12.53
N SER A 313 -4.59 -17.58 -13.80
CA SER A 313 -3.59 -16.86 -14.60
C SER A 313 -3.94 -15.39 -14.78
N GLN A 314 -5.23 -15.06 -14.82
CA GLN A 314 -5.73 -13.69 -14.96
C GLN A 314 -5.40 -12.87 -13.71
N ASP A 315 -5.72 -13.40 -12.53
CA ASP A 315 -5.46 -12.72 -11.25
C ASP A 315 -3.96 -12.54 -11.01
N ARG A 316 -3.17 -13.58 -11.31
CA ARG A 316 -1.71 -13.48 -11.28
C ARG A 316 -1.20 -12.39 -12.22
N ALA A 317 -1.71 -12.31 -13.46
CA ALA A 317 -1.29 -11.30 -14.42
C ALA A 317 -1.65 -9.87 -13.96
N VAL A 318 -2.78 -9.70 -13.27
CA VAL A 318 -3.13 -8.41 -12.63
C VAL A 318 -2.15 -8.08 -11.51
N LEU A 319 -1.96 -8.99 -10.56
CA LEU A 319 -1.11 -8.81 -9.38
C LEU A 319 0.39 -8.69 -9.71
N THR A 320 0.82 -9.02 -10.93
CA THR A 320 2.24 -9.01 -11.33
C THR A 320 2.53 -8.06 -12.49
N ASN A 321 1.60 -7.15 -12.82
CA ASN A 321 1.87 -6.13 -13.82
C ASN A 321 2.95 -5.14 -13.33
N GLU A 322 4.18 -5.36 -13.78
CA GLU A 322 5.36 -4.59 -13.36
C GLU A 322 5.26 -3.08 -13.67
N HIS A 323 4.52 -2.69 -14.71
CA HIS A 323 4.40 -1.28 -15.09
C HIS A 323 3.44 -0.52 -14.18
N VAL A 324 2.37 -1.17 -13.74
CA VAL A 324 1.42 -0.61 -12.78
C VAL A 324 2.01 -0.61 -11.37
N ILE A 325 2.71 -1.69 -10.99
CA ILE A 325 3.51 -1.74 -9.75
C ILE A 325 4.56 -0.63 -9.75
N ALA A 326 5.22 -0.36 -10.88
CA ALA A 326 6.22 0.71 -10.96
C ALA A 326 5.62 2.11 -10.68
N ILE A 327 4.34 2.35 -10.96
CA ILE A 327 3.68 3.59 -10.50
C ILE A 327 3.63 3.61 -8.97
N ASN A 328 3.14 2.52 -8.36
CA ASN A 328 3.03 2.39 -6.91
C ASN A 328 4.39 2.50 -6.20
N GLN A 329 5.46 2.01 -6.83
CA GLN A 329 6.81 1.96 -6.27
C GLN A 329 7.73 3.11 -6.73
N ASP A 330 7.24 4.07 -7.51
CA ASP A 330 8.04 5.24 -7.92
C ASP A 330 8.35 6.15 -6.70
N PRO A 331 9.62 6.36 -6.33
CA PRO A 331 10.00 7.12 -5.12
C PRO A 331 9.82 8.64 -5.25
N GLY A 332 9.74 9.17 -6.48
CA GLY A 332 9.55 10.59 -6.75
C GLY A 332 8.11 10.96 -7.07
N SER A 333 7.19 10.01 -6.98
CA SER A 333 5.79 10.21 -7.34
C SER A 333 4.90 10.52 -6.14
N THR A 334 3.78 11.18 -6.42
CA THR A 334 2.73 11.48 -5.44
C THR A 334 1.51 10.60 -5.68
N PRO A 335 0.66 10.35 -4.66
CA PRO A 335 -0.65 9.75 -4.88
C PRO A 335 -1.43 10.49 -5.96
N ALA A 336 -2.20 9.75 -6.76
CA ALA A 336 -2.99 10.33 -7.82
C ALA A 336 -4.04 11.32 -7.31
N ILE A 337 -4.23 12.42 -8.04
CA ILE A 337 -5.32 13.35 -7.86
C ILE A 337 -6.47 12.99 -8.81
N ARG A 338 -7.70 13.15 -8.34
CA ARG A 338 -8.90 12.99 -9.16
C ARG A 338 -9.24 14.30 -9.85
N LEU A 339 -9.21 14.30 -11.17
CA LEU A 339 -9.50 15.44 -12.03
C LEU A 339 -10.99 15.54 -12.40
N GLN A 340 -11.66 14.40 -12.50
CA GLN A 340 -13.10 14.30 -12.77
C GLN A 340 -13.75 13.34 -11.79
N SER A 341 -14.84 13.77 -11.14
CA SER A 341 -15.64 12.96 -10.21
C SER A 341 -16.88 12.34 -10.89
N GLY A 342 -17.63 11.53 -10.14
CA GLY A 342 -18.81 10.81 -10.63
C GLY A 342 -18.48 9.36 -10.98
N LYS A 343 -19.33 8.71 -11.80
CA LYS A 343 -19.12 7.31 -12.23
C LYS A 343 -18.03 7.17 -13.29
N GLN A 344 -17.83 8.20 -14.12
CA GLN A 344 -16.72 8.27 -15.07
C GLN A 344 -15.69 9.23 -14.51
N GLN A 345 -14.51 8.72 -14.18
CA GLN A 345 -13.48 9.47 -13.47
C GLN A 345 -12.20 9.57 -14.28
N VAL A 346 -11.46 10.65 -14.06
CA VAL A 346 -10.14 10.90 -14.61
C VAL A 346 -9.19 11.10 -13.44
N TRP A 347 -8.07 10.40 -13.46
CA TRP A 347 -7.05 10.44 -12.42
C TRP A 347 -5.67 10.72 -13.02
N GLN A 348 -4.83 11.45 -12.28
CA GLN A 348 -3.47 11.77 -12.70
C GLN A 348 -2.51 11.66 -11.51
N SER A 349 -1.36 11.03 -11.72
CA SER A 349 -0.25 11.00 -10.76
C SER A 349 1.02 11.52 -11.43
N THR A 350 1.79 12.32 -10.70
CA THR A 350 3.11 12.79 -11.13
C THR A 350 4.11 11.70 -10.80
N LEU A 351 5.00 11.38 -11.74
CA LEU A 351 6.02 10.35 -11.62
C LEU A 351 7.43 10.96 -11.71
N SER A 352 8.44 10.18 -11.36
CA SER A 352 9.84 10.55 -11.57
C SER A 352 10.15 10.83 -13.04
N ASN A 353 11.20 11.62 -13.27
CA ASN A 353 11.70 11.98 -14.62
C ASN A 353 10.63 12.70 -15.47
N ASP A 354 9.95 13.68 -14.88
CA ASP A 354 8.93 14.51 -15.53
C ASP A 354 7.83 13.71 -16.25
N SER A 355 7.55 12.51 -15.75
CA SER A 355 6.57 11.58 -16.32
C SER A 355 5.26 11.64 -15.53
N TYR A 356 4.18 11.13 -16.12
CA TYR A 356 2.85 11.19 -15.52
C TYR A 356 2.10 9.89 -15.75
N ALA A 357 1.33 9.42 -14.79
CA ALA A 357 0.31 8.39 -15.02
C ALA A 357 -1.05 9.06 -15.16
N VAL A 358 -1.84 8.66 -16.17
CA VAL A 358 -3.19 9.17 -16.40
C VAL A 358 -4.13 7.99 -16.59
N ALA A 359 -5.20 7.93 -15.80
CA ALA A 359 -6.21 6.88 -15.88
C ALA A 359 -7.61 7.42 -16.14
N LEU A 360 -8.32 6.73 -17.02
CA LEU A 360 -9.76 6.84 -17.23
C LEU A 360 -10.41 5.66 -16.54
N VAL A 361 -11.35 5.90 -15.63
CA VAL A 361 -12.02 4.86 -14.85
C VAL A 361 -13.52 4.96 -15.05
N ASN A 362 -14.16 3.86 -15.46
CA ASN A 362 -15.61 3.79 -15.60
C ASN A 362 -16.22 2.93 -14.50
N PHE A 363 -16.64 3.52 -13.38
CA PHE A 363 -17.45 2.86 -12.36
C PHE A 363 -18.93 2.68 -12.75
N GLY A 364 -19.33 3.17 -13.94
CA GLY A 364 -20.71 3.11 -14.40
C GLY A 364 -21.08 1.79 -15.07
N GLU A 365 -22.39 1.57 -15.18
CA GLU A 365 -23.00 0.39 -15.82
C GLU A 365 -23.16 0.53 -17.34
N SER A 366 -22.72 1.66 -17.91
CA SER A 366 -22.79 1.95 -19.34
C SER A 366 -21.40 2.18 -19.93
N LYS A 367 -21.26 1.91 -21.22
CA LYS A 367 -20.03 2.20 -21.96
C LYS A 367 -19.71 3.69 -21.93
N TRP A 368 -18.41 4.01 -21.88
CA TRP A 368 -17.90 5.37 -21.92
C TRP A 368 -16.97 5.57 -23.10
N ASP A 369 -17.43 6.27 -24.13
CA ASP A 369 -16.61 6.70 -25.27
C ASP A 369 -16.04 8.10 -24.99
N VAL A 370 -14.72 8.21 -24.92
CA VAL A 370 -14.02 9.39 -24.41
C VAL A 370 -12.75 9.69 -25.19
N GLU A 371 -12.53 10.97 -25.43
CA GLU A 371 -11.29 11.53 -25.96
C GLU A 371 -10.82 12.61 -24.97
N LEU A 372 -9.78 12.33 -24.20
CA LEU A 372 -9.34 13.20 -23.10
C LEU A 372 -8.34 14.27 -23.58
N PRO A 373 -8.68 15.58 -23.52
CA PRO A 373 -7.74 16.65 -23.82
C PRO A 373 -6.63 16.73 -22.77
N LEU A 374 -5.39 16.95 -23.20
CA LEU A 374 -4.26 17.15 -22.27
C LEU A 374 -4.39 18.44 -21.46
N SER A 375 -5.22 19.39 -21.89
CA SER A 375 -5.57 20.57 -21.08
C SER A 375 -6.43 20.26 -19.86
N GLU A 376 -7.12 19.12 -19.84
CA GLU A 376 -7.86 18.65 -18.65
C GLU A 376 -6.93 17.88 -17.72
N VAL A 377 -5.97 17.12 -18.27
CA VAL A 377 -4.93 16.43 -17.50
C VAL A 377 -4.01 17.42 -16.78
N PHE A 378 -3.49 18.40 -17.53
CA PHE A 378 -2.55 19.42 -17.04
C PHE A 378 -3.28 20.76 -16.87
N PHE A 379 -4.37 20.75 -16.10
CA PHE A 379 -5.27 21.90 -15.94
C PHE A 379 -4.59 23.12 -15.29
N ASP A 380 -3.53 22.90 -14.51
CA ASP A 380 -2.74 23.90 -13.82
C ASP A 380 -1.44 24.31 -14.56
N ASP A 381 -1.02 23.55 -15.58
CA ASP A 381 0.18 23.83 -16.38
C ASP A 381 -0.09 23.83 -17.90
N ARG A 382 -0.25 25.04 -18.46
CA ARG A 382 -0.47 25.25 -19.91
C ARG A 382 0.70 24.82 -20.78
N LYS A 383 1.93 24.74 -20.26
CA LYS A 383 3.09 24.28 -21.03
C LYS A 383 3.01 22.76 -21.18
N LEU A 384 2.74 22.03 -20.10
CA LEU A 384 2.56 20.57 -20.14
C LEU A 384 1.37 20.18 -21.01
N ALA A 385 0.25 20.92 -20.94
CA ALA A 385 -0.93 20.71 -21.78
C ALA A 385 -0.64 20.80 -23.29
N LYS A 386 0.36 21.60 -23.70
CA LYS A 386 0.75 21.79 -25.11
C LYS A 386 1.93 20.93 -25.55
N ALA A 387 2.62 20.31 -24.60
CA ALA A 387 3.80 19.49 -24.87
C ALA A 387 3.43 18.22 -25.67
N SER A 388 4.44 17.67 -26.34
CA SER A 388 4.34 16.35 -26.97
C SER A 388 4.82 15.29 -26.00
N TRP A 389 4.06 14.21 -25.92
CA TRP A 389 4.32 13.10 -25.01
C TRP A 389 4.43 11.79 -25.79
N THR A 390 5.15 10.83 -25.23
CA THR A 390 4.98 9.42 -25.59
C THR A 390 4.12 8.76 -24.52
N ALA A 391 2.96 8.25 -24.93
CA ALA A 391 2.02 7.54 -24.09
C ALA A 391 2.20 6.01 -24.22
N TYR A 392 2.26 5.32 -23.08
CA TYR A 392 2.36 3.86 -23.01
C TYR A 392 1.15 3.31 -22.27
N ASP A 393 0.31 2.48 -22.92
CA ASP A 393 -0.82 1.80 -22.28
C ASP A 393 -0.28 0.67 -21.37
N LEU A 394 -0.46 0.79 -20.06
CA LEU A 394 0.24 -0.04 -19.07
C LEU A 394 -0.29 -1.48 -18.98
N TRP A 395 -1.43 -1.77 -19.60
CA TRP A 395 -2.01 -3.11 -19.67
C TRP A 395 -1.87 -3.74 -21.06
N SER A 396 -1.35 -3.00 -22.05
CA SER A 396 -1.31 -3.44 -23.45
C SER A 396 -0.46 -4.68 -23.73
N ASP A 397 0.54 -4.97 -22.89
CA ASP A 397 1.43 -6.13 -23.02
C ASP A 397 1.15 -7.20 -21.95
N THR A 398 0.02 -7.11 -21.24
CA THR A 398 -0.37 -8.12 -20.24
C THR A 398 -0.98 -9.34 -20.91
N ASP A 399 -0.41 -10.52 -20.64
CA ASP A 399 -1.00 -11.80 -21.04
C ASP A 399 -1.82 -12.35 -19.88
N PHE A 400 -3.14 -12.35 -20.04
CA PHE A 400 -4.08 -12.84 -19.03
C PHE A 400 -4.34 -14.35 -19.12
N GLN A 401 -3.86 -15.04 -20.16
CA GLN A 401 -4.16 -16.45 -20.41
C GLN A 401 -3.04 -17.36 -19.90
N ASN A 402 -1.80 -16.91 -19.96
CA ASN A 402 -0.62 -17.68 -19.58
C ASN A 402 -0.04 -17.21 -18.24
N PRO A 403 0.84 -18.02 -17.61
CA PRO A 403 1.59 -17.58 -16.43
C PRO A 403 2.34 -16.27 -16.70
N PRO A 404 2.47 -15.39 -15.69
CA PRO A 404 3.18 -14.12 -15.85
C PRO A 404 4.61 -14.30 -16.34
N ARG A 405 5.06 -13.38 -17.19
CA ARG A 405 6.46 -13.30 -17.58
C ARG A 405 7.31 -12.90 -16.37
N LYS A 406 8.59 -13.24 -16.40
CA LYS A 406 9.51 -12.79 -15.35
C LYS A 406 9.64 -11.26 -15.38
N PRO A 407 9.93 -10.60 -14.24
CA PRO A 407 10.20 -9.17 -14.20
C PRO A 407 11.23 -8.73 -15.25
N GLY A 408 11.00 -7.58 -15.88
CA GLY A 408 11.83 -6.98 -16.93
C GLY A 408 11.60 -7.53 -18.34
N GLN A 409 10.64 -8.45 -18.53
CA GLN A 409 10.36 -9.05 -19.84
C GLN A 409 9.16 -8.40 -20.56
N SER A 410 8.37 -7.56 -19.90
CA SER A 410 7.31 -6.82 -20.58
C SER A 410 7.86 -5.60 -21.31
N LYS A 411 7.32 -5.33 -22.50
CA LYS A 411 7.72 -4.21 -23.36
C LYS A 411 6.49 -3.47 -23.86
N LEU A 412 6.28 -2.27 -23.32
CA LEU A 412 5.20 -1.40 -23.78
C LEU A 412 5.59 -0.70 -25.08
N GLN A 413 4.62 -0.59 -25.99
CA GLN A 413 4.77 0.21 -27.21
C GLN A 413 4.28 1.63 -26.93
N GLY A 414 5.14 2.61 -27.17
CA GLY A 414 4.82 4.02 -26.99
C GLY A 414 4.17 4.60 -28.23
N MET A 415 3.18 5.48 -28.02
CA MET A 415 2.57 6.27 -29.09
C MET A 415 2.76 7.77 -28.85
N SER A 416 3.10 8.50 -29.91
CA SER A 416 3.25 9.97 -29.82
C SER A 416 1.86 10.61 -29.71
N VAL A 417 1.68 11.47 -28.70
CA VAL A 417 0.44 12.23 -28.48
C VAL A 417 0.73 13.71 -28.25
N GLN A 418 -0.19 14.58 -28.67
CA GLN A 418 -0.13 16.01 -28.42
C GLN A 418 -1.56 16.57 -28.39
N GLY A 419 -1.84 17.47 -27.44
CA GLY A 419 -3.15 18.11 -27.26
C GLY A 419 -4.23 17.20 -26.67
N LYS A 420 -4.22 15.90 -26.95
CA LYS A 420 -5.17 14.91 -26.43
C LYS A 420 -4.59 13.50 -26.39
N LEU A 421 -5.15 12.66 -25.51
CA LEU A 421 -4.93 11.22 -25.51
C LEU A 421 -5.79 10.52 -26.59
N PRO A 422 -5.49 9.25 -26.93
CA PRO A 422 -6.27 8.50 -27.90
C PRO A 422 -7.72 8.36 -27.45
N ARG A 423 -8.65 8.44 -28.41
CA ARG A 423 -10.05 8.11 -28.14
C ARG A 423 -10.18 6.64 -27.78
N VAL A 424 -10.88 6.34 -26.70
CA VAL A 424 -11.12 4.98 -26.22
C VAL A 424 -12.58 4.80 -25.82
N GLU A 425 -13.09 3.59 -25.99
CA GLU A 425 -14.35 3.15 -25.41
C GLU A 425 -14.04 2.23 -24.22
N LEU A 426 -14.50 2.59 -23.03
CA LEU A 426 -14.40 1.76 -21.83
C LEU A 426 -15.73 1.04 -21.64
N ASN A 427 -15.68 -0.28 -21.42
CA ASN A 427 -16.82 -1.05 -20.94
C ASN A 427 -17.19 -0.66 -19.50
N PRO A 428 -18.36 -1.09 -19.00
CA PRO A 428 -18.67 -0.99 -17.57
C PRO A 428 -17.52 -1.54 -16.72
N HIS A 429 -17.17 -0.83 -15.66
CA HIS A 429 -16.18 -1.20 -14.64
C HIS A 429 -14.73 -1.30 -15.12
N GLN A 430 -14.47 -0.89 -16.37
CA GLN A 430 -13.14 -0.93 -16.97
C GLN A 430 -12.34 0.34 -16.66
N THR A 431 -11.02 0.21 -16.74
CA THR A 431 -10.07 1.32 -16.72
C THR A 431 -9.16 1.30 -17.94
N ARG A 432 -8.62 2.46 -18.30
CA ARG A 432 -7.51 2.61 -19.24
C ARG A 432 -6.48 3.51 -18.58
N VAL A 433 -5.23 3.06 -18.48
CA VAL A 433 -4.15 3.82 -17.84
C VAL A 433 -2.94 3.92 -18.75
N TRP A 434 -2.41 5.13 -18.86
CA TRP A 434 -1.19 5.43 -19.61
C TRP A 434 -0.12 6.02 -18.71
N LYS A 435 1.13 5.66 -18.99
CA LYS A 435 2.29 6.48 -18.60
C LYS A 435 2.64 7.43 -19.74
N LEU A 436 2.71 8.72 -19.44
CA LEU A 436 3.19 9.77 -20.32
C LEU A 436 4.63 10.09 -19.96
N THR A 437 5.50 10.09 -20.96
CA THR A 437 6.89 10.54 -20.81
C THR A 437 7.15 11.71 -21.76
N PRO A 438 7.93 12.73 -21.36
CA PRO A 438 8.24 13.85 -22.24
C PRO A 438 8.91 13.34 -23.51
N LYS A 439 8.44 13.78 -24.67
CA LYS A 439 9.19 13.55 -25.91
C LYS A 439 10.43 14.44 -25.84
N LYS A 440 11.62 13.83 -25.80
CA LYS A 440 12.87 14.62 -25.84
C LYS A 440 12.84 15.47 -27.11
N HIS A 441 13.06 16.78 -26.95
CA HIS A 441 13.37 17.66 -28.08
C HIS A 441 14.74 17.20 -28.61
N ASP A 442 14.75 16.30 -29.60
CA ASP A 442 15.80 16.15 -30.61
C ASP A 442 15.48 14.91 -31.46
N GLU A 443 14.77 15.14 -32.56
CA GLU A 443 14.79 14.43 -33.85
C GLU A 443 13.75 15.13 -34.75
N LEU A 444 14.08 16.35 -35.19
CA LEU A 444 13.46 17.04 -36.32
C LEU A 444 14.52 17.28 -37.39
#